data_AF-A0A947A2H5-F1
#
_entry.id   AF-A0A947A2H5-F1
#
_cell.length_a   1.000
_cell.length_b   1.000
_cell.length_c   1.000
_cell.angle_alpha   90.00
_cell.angle_beta   90.00
_cell.angle_gamma   90.00
#
_symmetry.space_group_name_H-M   'P 1'
#
loop_
_entity.id
_entity.type
_entity.pdbx_description
1 polymer ?
#
loop_
_entity_poly.entity_id
_entity_poly.type
_entity_poly.pdbx_seq_one_letter_code
_entity_poly.pdbx_strand_id
1 'polypeptide(L)'
;MAAEDFIKGRGAQSNISNKFHEHSHETRDDFLNYCATEGEEPENSRTTIIETFPKTIVNKVASPDVGMDFSLNPYQGCEHGCIYCYARNSHEYWGYSAG
;
A
#
# COMPACT_ATOMS: atom_id res chain seq x y z
N MET A 1 -13.77 1.66 15.76
CA MET A 1 -12.56 0.93 16.16
C MET A 1 -12.28 1.24 17.61
N ALA A 2 -12.31 0.21 18.47
CA ALA A 2 -11.94 0.38 19.88
C ALA A 2 -10.46 0.78 19.97
N ALA A 3 -10.09 1.52 21.01
CA ALA A 3 -8.75 2.10 21.18
C ALA A 3 -7.60 1.07 21.33
N GLU A 4 -7.91 -0.23 21.29
CA GLU A 4 -6.98 -1.33 21.56
C GLU A 4 -6.24 -1.87 20.32
N ASP A 5 -6.66 -1.50 19.09
CA ASP A 5 -6.07 -1.99 17.82
C ASP A 5 -5.04 -1.04 17.17
N PHE A 6 -4.58 -0.01 17.88
CA PHE A 6 -3.64 0.95 17.30
C PHE A 6 -2.18 0.42 17.35
N ILE A 7 -1.59 0.16 16.19
CA ILE A 7 -0.18 -0.25 16.08
C ILE A 7 0.71 0.99 16.19
N LYS A 8 1.54 1.05 17.24
CA LYS A 8 2.47 2.15 17.46
C LYS A 8 3.43 2.29 16.26
N GLY A 9 3.34 3.40 15.54
CA GLY A 9 4.20 3.69 14.40
C GLY A 9 3.67 4.81 13.52
N ARG A 10 4.31 5.00 12.37
CA ARG A 10 3.88 5.95 11.32
C ARG A 10 3.47 5.21 10.04
N GLY A 11 3.19 3.91 10.14
CA GLY A 11 2.66 3.10 9.05
C GLY A 11 1.14 3.20 8.95
N ALA A 12 0.64 2.92 7.76
CA ALA A 12 -0.74 2.58 7.44
C ALA A 12 -1.34 1.65 8.50
N GLN A 13 -2.53 1.98 9.01
CA GLN A 13 -3.22 1.18 10.02
C GLN A 13 -4.35 0.34 9.41
N SER A 14 -4.74 0.63 8.18
CA SER A 14 -5.88 0.01 7.52
C SER A 14 -5.59 -0.21 6.04
N ASN A 15 -6.00 -1.35 5.51
CA ASN A 15 -5.98 -1.60 4.08
C ASN A 15 -7.28 -1.05 3.46
N ILE A 16 -7.25 0.19 2.99
CA ILE A 16 -8.41 0.85 2.40
C ILE A 16 -8.66 0.29 0.99
N SER A 17 -9.94 0.07 0.64
CA SER A 17 -10.31 -0.34 -0.71
C SER A 17 -9.86 0.71 -1.74
N ASN A 18 -9.25 0.24 -2.82
CA ASN A 18 -8.78 1.09 -3.91
C ASN A 18 -9.97 1.68 -4.68
N LYS A 19 -10.02 3.00 -4.86
CA LYS A 19 -11.13 3.71 -5.51
C LYS A 19 -11.34 3.38 -6.99
N PHE A 20 -10.33 2.80 -7.66
CA PHE A 20 -10.39 2.42 -9.07
C PHE A 20 -10.80 0.96 -9.27
N HIS A 21 -10.89 0.16 -8.21
CA HIS A 21 -11.36 -1.22 -8.32
C HIS A 21 -12.89 -1.25 -8.43
N GLU A 22 -13.41 -2.12 -9.30
CA GLU A 22 -14.86 -2.33 -9.44
C GLU A 22 -15.45 -3.04 -8.22
N HIS A 23 -14.66 -3.90 -7.57
CA HIS A 23 -15.08 -4.71 -6.43
C HIS A 23 -14.22 -4.42 -5.21
N SER A 24 -14.86 -4.39 -4.04
CA SER A 24 -14.22 -4.33 -2.74
C SER A 24 -14.34 -5.68 -2.05
N HIS A 25 -13.31 -6.06 -1.29
CA HIS A 25 -13.30 -7.27 -0.48
C HIS A 25 -13.31 -6.88 1.00
N GLU A 26 -14.04 -7.64 1.81
CA GLU A 26 -14.04 -7.53 3.26
C GLU A 26 -13.70 -8.88 3.88
N THR A 27 -12.89 -8.86 4.94
CA THR A 27 -12.60 -10.05 5.74
C THR A 27 -13.76 -10.26 6.71
N ARG A 28 -14.31 -11.47 6.71
CA ARG A 28 -15.45 -11.85 7.54
C ARG A 28 -15.08 -12.98 8.49
N ASP A 29 -15.84 -13.10 9.57
CA ASP A 29 -15.59 -14.10 10.62
C ASP A 29 -15.64 -15.54 10.11
N ASP A 30 -16.51 -15.84 9.15
CA ASP A 30 -16.61 -17.17 8.53
C ASP A 30 -15.31 -17.59 7.83
N PHE A 31 -14.65 -16.67 7.13
CA PHE A 31 -13.33 -16.89 6.54
C PHE A 31 -12.25 -17.10 7.60
N LEU A 32 -12.22 -16.26 8.65
CA LEU A 32 -11.23 -16.38 9.73
C LEU A 32 -11.34 -17.70 10.48
N ASN A 33 -12.58 -18.16 10.74
CA ASN A 33 -12.83 -19.46 11.38
C ASN A 33 -12.36 -20.63 10.51
N TYR A 34 -12.53 -20.53 9.19
CA TYR A 34 -12.02 -21.51 8.24
C TYR A 34 -10.49 -21.60 8.29
N CYS A 35 -9.79 -20.46 8.17
CA CYS A 35 -8.33 -20.41 8.26
C CYS A 35 -7.81 -21.02 9.56
N ALA A 36 -8.43 -20.68 10.70
CA ALA A 36 -8.06 -21.24 12.00
C ALA A 36 -8.26 -22.76 12.09
N THR A 37 -9.29 -23.31 11.43
CA THR A 37 -9.58 -24.75 11.41
C THR A 37 -8.56 -25.52 10.58
N GLU A 38 -8.16 -24.96 9.45
CA GLU A 38 -7.18 -25.57 8.53
C GLU A 38 -5.72 -25.29 8.94
N GLY A 39 -5.51 -24.46 9.97
CA GLY A 39 -4.17 -24.05 10.41
C GLY A 39 -3.48 -23.09 9.43
N GLU A 40 -4.25 -22.35 8.66
CA GLU A 40 -3.79 -21.34 7.70
C GLU A 40 -3.76 -19.95 8.34
N GLU A 41 -2.79 -19.13 7.91
CA GLU A 41 -2.75 -17.71 8.25
C GLU A 41 -3.62 -16.93 7.25
N PRO A 42 -4.57 -16.09 7.72
CA PRO A 42 -5.50 -15.38 6.83
C PRO A 42 -4.80 -14.33 5.96
N GLU A 43 -3.60 -13.88 6.32
CA GLU A 43 -2.83 -12.88 5.59
C GLU A 43 -1.40 -13.35 5.30
N ASN A 44 -0.97 -13.23 4.05
CA ASN A 44 0.43 -13.44 3.67
C ASN A 44 1.12 -12.08 3.48
N SER A 45 1.63 -11.52 4.57
CA SER A 45 2.23 -10.18 4.61
C SER A 45 3.66 -10.11 4.06
N ARG A 46 4.14 -11.13 3.33
CA ARG A 46 5.50 -11.13 2.80
C ARG A 46 5.60 -10.17 1.61
N THR A 47 6.54 -9.24 1.72
CA THR A 47 6.91 -8.33 0.63
C THR A 47 7.33 -9.12 -0.60
N THR A 48 6.66 -8.84 -1.72
CA THR A 48 6.96 -9.44 -3.02
C THR A 48 7.61 -8.39 -3.91
N ILE A 49 8.69 -8.74 -4.58
CA ILE A 49 9.37 -7.88 -5.55
C ILE A 49 8.83 -8.21 -6.93
N ILE A 50 8.23 -7.22 -7.60
CA ILE A 50 7.70 -7.34 -8.95
C ILE A 50 8.58 -6.48 -9.86
N GLU A 51 9.30 -7.11 -10.77
CA GLU A 51 10.09 -6.39 -11.77
C GLU A 51 9.17 -5.70 -12.78
N THR A 52 9.49 -4.46 -13.11
CA THR A 52 8.70 -3.64 -14.04
C THR A 52 9.64 -2.93 -15.00
N PHE A 53 9.16 -2.68 -16.23
CA PHE A 53 9.92 -1.97 -17.25
C PHE A 53 9.30 -0.58 -17.49
N PRO A 54 9.78 0.46 -16.79
CA PRO A 54 9.19 1.79 -16.92
C PRO A 54 9.58 2.44 -18.24
N LYS A 55 8.72 3.32 -18.76
CA LYS A 55 9.06 4.17 -19.92
C LYS A 55 10.22 5.12 -19.61
N THR A 56 10.28 5.62 -18.37
CA THR A 56 11.35 6.50 -17.85
C THR A 56 11.55 6.23 -16.36
N ILE A 57 12.80 6.26 -15.88
CA ILE A 57 13.11 6.07 -14.46
C ILE A 57 13.14 7.38 -13.65
N VAL A 58 13.33 8.50 -14.33
CA VAL A 58 13.42 9.84 -13.72
C VAL A 58 12.17 10.66 -14.06
N ASN A 59 11.63 11.37 -13.08
CA ASN A 59 10.50 12.29 -13.20
C ASN A 59 10.99 13.74 -13.11
N LYS A 60 10.40 14.64 -13.90
CA LYS A 60 10.62 16.08 -13.75
C LYS A 60 9.83 16.60 -12.55
N VAL A 61 10.47 17.41 -11.72
CA VAL A 61 9.82 18.06 -10.58
C VAL A 61 9.52 19.50 -10.98
N ALA A 62 8.23 19.85 -11.01
CA ALA A 62 7.76 21.19 -11.36
C ALA A 62 7.30 21.99 -10.12
N SER A 63 7.40 21.41 -8.93
CA SER A 63 6.96 22.07 -7.70
C SER A 63 7.92 23.19 -7.34
N PRO A 64 7.44 24.43 -7.11
CA PRO A 64 8.29 25.53 -6.66
C PRO A 64 8.83 25.31 -5.23
N ASP A 65 8.19 24.42 -4.46
CA ASP A 65 8.55 24.14 -3.06
C ASP A 65 9.74 23.17 -2.94
N VAL A 66 10.10 22.51 -4.04
CA VAL A 66 11.08 21.43 -4.05
C VAL A 66 12.23 21.84 -4.97
N GLY A 67 13.38 22.21 -4.40
CA GLY A 67 14.53 22.79 -5.13
C GLY A 67 15.34 21.83 -6.00
N MET A 68 14.77 20.69 -6.40
CA MET A 68 15.40 19.72 -7.31
C MET A 68 14.62 19.68 -8.62
N ASP A 69 15.33 19.59 -9.75
CA ASP A 69 14.71 19.55 -11.08
C ASP A 69 14.11 18.18 -11.43
N PHE A 70 14.62 17.13 -10.79
CA PHE A 70 14.28 15.74 -11.09
C PHE A 70 14.18 14.89 -9.83
N SER A 71 13.31 13.89 -9.86
CA SER A 71 13.14 12.88 -8.82
C SER A 71 13.18 11.47 -9.41
N LEU A 72 13.51 10.49 -8.57
CA LEU A 72 13.55 9.08 -8.94
C LEU A 72 12.88 8.27 -7.82
N ASN A 73 11.98 7.37 -8.22
CA ASN A 73 11.42 6.36 -7.32
C ASN A 73 11.94 5.00 -7.77
N PRO A 74 12.79 4.33 -6.97
CA PRO A 74 13.36 3.04 -7.36
C PRO A 74 12.30 1.92 -7.38
N TYR A 75 11.17 2.12 -6.71
CA TYR A 75 10.08 1.14 -6.58
C TYR A 75 8.71 1.80 -6.79
N GLN A 76 7.76 1.06 -7.38
CA GLN A 76 6.35 1.45 -7.55
C GLN A 76 5.49 0.88 -6.40
N GLY A 77 5.85 1.22 -5.17
CA GLY A 77 5.25 0.67 -3.95
C GLY A 77 6.30 0.54 -2.85
N CYS A 78 5.86 0.37 -1.60
CA CYS A 78 6.77 0.22 -0.46
C CYS A 78 6.09 -0.53 0.69
N GLU A 79 6.78 -1.50 1.29
CA GLU A 79 6.29 -2.29 2.43
C GLU A 79 6.07 -1.46 3.70
N HIS A 80 6.70 -0.28 3.81
CA HIS A 80 6.64 0.55 5.01
C HIS A 80 5.28 1.23 5.23
N GLY A 81 4.48 1.43 4.17
CA GLY A 81 3.15 2.06 4.29
C GLY A 81 3.11 3.43 4.98
N CYS A 82 4.19 4.22 4.98
CA CYS A 82 4.31 5.43 5.80
C CYS A 82 3.16 6.43 5.58
N ILE A 83 2.49 6.93 6.61
CA ILE A 83 1.34 7.87 6.52
C ILE A 83 1.68 9.20 5.82
N TYR A 84 2.96 9.55 5.74
CA TYR A 84 3.48 10.76 5.09
C TYR A 84 4.08 10.48 3.70
N CYS A 85 3.89 9.28 3.16
CA CYS A 85 4.40 8.92 1.84
C CYS A 85 3.75 9.78 0.74
N TYR A 86 4.56 10.58 0.07
CA TYR A 86 4.10 11.43 -1.03
C TYR A 86 3.60 10.61 -2.24
N ALA A 87 4.15 9.40 -2.44
CA ALA A 87 3.79 8.52 -3.55
C ALA A 87 2.47 7.75 -3.34
N ARG A 88 1.85 7.88 -2.15
CA ARG A 88 0.62 7.18 -1.77
C ARG A 88 -0.51 7.34 -2.79
N ASN A 89 -0.70 8.55 -3.31
CA ASN A 89 -1.76 8.82 -4.30
C ASN A 89 -1.57 8.02 -5.61
N SER A 90 -0.34 7.61 -5.92
CA SER A 90 -0.02 6.83 -7.11
C SER A 90 -0.29 5.33 -6.91
N HIS A 91 -0.32 4.84 -5.67
CA HIS A 91 -0.49 3.41 -5.37
C HIS A 91 -1.81 2.85 -5.92
N GLU A 92 -2.88 3.63 -5.82
CA GLU A 92 -4.20 3.21 -6.33
C GLU A 92 -4.20 3.00 -7.85
N TYR A 93 -3.43 3.81 -8.60
CA TYR A 93 -3.30 3.63 -10.05
C TYR A 93 -2.54 2.35 -10.44
N TRP A 94 -1.78 1.77 -9.50
CA TRP A 94 -1.06 0.52 -9.68
C TRP A 94 -1.82 -0.69 -9.13
N GLY A 95 -3.09 -0.51 -8.72
CA GLY A 95 -3.92 -1.59 -8.17
C GLY A 95 -3.65 -1.89 -6.70
N TYR A 96 -2.89 -1.05 -6.00
CA TYR A 96 -2.63 -1.21 -4.57
C TYR A 96 -3.57 -0.34 -3.73
N SER A 97 -3.64 -0.62 -2.44
CA SER A 97 -4.28 0.29 -1.49
C SER A 97 -3.47 1.57 -1.29
N ALA A 98 -4.15 2.67 -1.00
CA ALA A 98 -3.50 3.87 -0.47
C ALA A 98 -2.96 3.65 0.95
N GLY A 99 -3.27 2.54 1.62
CA GLY A 99 -2.90 2.28 3.01
C GLY A 99 -3.57 3.19 4.02
#